data_AF-A0A965XU39-F1
#
_entry.id   AF-A0A965XU39-F1
#
_cell.length_a   1.000
_cell.length_b   1.000
_cell.length_c   1.000
_cell.angle_alpha   90.00
_cell.angle_beta   90.00
_cell.angle_gamma   90.00
#
_symmetry.space_group_name_H-M   'P 1'
#
loop_
_entity.id
_entity.type
_entity.pdbx_description
1 polymer ?
#
loop_
_entity_poly.entity_id
_entity_poly.type
_entity_poly.pdbx_seq_one_letter_code
_entity_poly.pdbx_strand_id
1 'polypeptide(L)'
;MKALERLVEHIANRVAINLRNRPVSVRACIKESLPLDHRALYYAFYALSANHPVHLEFQHSNLAGSYFLGKCEVERSVLYKTDVRGDELKHKGDIVKLEQGEVQLYTDEVIAIRHSALVKTLVHNHTHDPENLERFDIVNTLALHYANIHGSPVVGCFLGPFATVDLSVCHHCVIGEFGYVQTPDLSNMNVEPGRIWIKYPGLFEFNYVHDPKKLAPYISLDKNSKPHGILMDFFEDRKEDFVPIYSSVQPELDIDIPKNAFVSPYAVIKGNCSIGEKVLVAQRAYIENSTLGPGANAQEHCYIINSVYEGDNITAHGGKVIYCTM
;
A
#
# COMPACT_ATOMS: atom_id res chain seq x y z
N MET A 1 -12.66 -24.68 -0.28
CA MET A 1 -13.38 -23.52 -0.87
C MET A 1 -14.51 -22.99 0.00
N LYS A 2 -15.48 -23.81 0.46
CA LYS A 2 -16.65 -23.35 1.27
C LYS A 2 -16.33 -22.40 2.44
N ALA A 3 -15.26 -22.64 3.20
CA ALA A 3 -14.88 -21.75 4.31
C ALA A 3 -14.44 -20.36 3.83
N LEU A 4 -13.71 -20.30 2.71
CA LEU A 4 -13.25 -19.05 2.10
C LEU A 4 -14.40 -18.28 1.46
N GLU A 5 -15.34 -18.95 0.79
CA GLU A 5 -16.56 -18.34 0.28
C GLU A 5 -17.38 -17.70 1.41
N ARG A 6 -17.56 -18.41 2.53
CA ARG A 6 -18.21 -17.86 3.72
C ARG A 6 -17.47 -16.66 4.31
N LEU A 7 -16.13 -16.73 4.36
CA LEU A 7 -15.30 -15.62 4.82
C LEU A 7 -15.48 -14.39 3.94
N VAL A 8 -15.43 -14.57 2.62
CA VAL A 8 -15.63 -13.52 1.62
C VAL A 8 -17.01 -12.87 1.76
N GLU A 9 -18.07 -13.68 1.87
CA GLU A 9 -19.42 -13.16 2.04
C GLU A 9 -19.58 -12.44 3.38
N HIS A 10 -18.98 -12.96 4.46
CA HIS A 10 -18.94 -12.29 5.76
C HIS A 10 -18.29 -10.90 5.68
N ILE A 11 -17.12 -10.79 5.05
CA ILE A 11 -16.42 -9.52 4.83
C ILE A 11 -17.29 -8.58 4.00
N ALA A 12 -17.82 -9.06 2.87
CA ALA A 12 -18.65 -8.24 1.99
C ALA A 12 -19.88 -7.68 2.72
N ASN A 13 -20.52 -8.48 3.57
CA ASN A 13 -21.62 -8.05 4.43
C ASN A 13 -21.18 -6.95 5.42
N ARG A 14 -20.08 -7.16 6.14
CA ARG A 14 -19.57 -6.20 7.13
C ARG A 14 -19.23 -4.86 6.48
N VAL A 15 -18.48 -4.87 5.37
CA VAL A 15 -18.12 -3.67 4.62
C VAL A 15 -19.38 -2.98 4.08
N ALA A 16 -20.31 -3.72 3.47
CA ALA A 16 -21.54 -3.16 2.93
C ALA A 16 -22.45 -2.51 3.99
N ILE A 17 -22.52 -3.06 5.21
CA ILE A 17 -23.31 -2.47 6.31
C ILE A 17 -22.71 -1.11 6.73
N ASN A 18 -21.38 -1.04 6.81
CA ASN A 18 -20.66 0.20 7.11
C ASN A 18 -20.90 1.27 6.02
N LEU A 19 -20.96 0.83 4.76
CA LEU A 19 -21.12 1.68 3.58
C LEU A 19 -22.56 1.75 3.03
N ARG A 20 -23.58 1.36 3.83
CA ARG A 20 -24.97 1.15 3.36
C ARG A 20 -25.64 2.34 2.66
N ASN A 21 -25.15 3.56 2.92
CA ASN A 21 -25.66 4.79 2.34
C ASN A 21 -24.73 5.37 1.24
N ARG A 22 -23.86 4.53 0.67
CA ARG A 22 -22.83 4.94 -0.30
C ARG A 22 -23.02 4.23 -1.65
N PRO A 23 -22.64 4.88 -2.77
CA PRO A 23 -22.81 4.32 -4.10
C PRO A 23 -21.68 3.34 -4.48
N VAL A 24 -21.43 2.30 -3.66
CA VAL A 24 -20.37 1.30 -3.91
C VAL A 24 -20.94 -0.11 -3.89
N SER A 25 -20.68 -0.86 -4.98
CA SER A 25 -21.03 -2.29 -5.06
C SER A 25 -19.90 -3.16 -4.50
N VAL A 26 -19.84 -3.25 -3.17
CA VAL A 26 -18.81 -4.02 -2.43
C VAL A 26 -18.69 -5.46 -2.93
N ARG A 27 -19.83 -6.15 -3.14
CA ARG A 27 -19.85 -7.55 -3.60
C ARG A 27 -19.32 -7.70 -5.03
N ALA A 28 -19.66 -6.79 -5.93
CA ALA A 28 -19.16 -6.82 -7.30
C ALA A 28 -17.64 -6.62 -7.32
N CYS A 29 -17.15 -5.61 -6.59
CA CYS A 29 -15.73 -5.33 -6.46
C CYS A 29 -14.94 -6.55 -5.95
N ILE A 30 -15.42 -7.21 -4.90
CA ILE A 30 -14.78 -8.41 -4.34
C ILE A 30 -14.79 -9.56 -5.35
N LYS A 31 -15.92 -9.80 -6.03
CA LYS A 31 -16.05 -10.90 -6.99
C LYS A 31 -15.04 -10.78 -8.12
N GLU A 32 -14.90 -9.59 -8.71
CA GLU A 32 -13.99 -9.37 -9.83
C GLU A 32 -12.52 -9.26 -9.39
N SER A 33 -12.27 -8.66 -8.23
CA SER A 33 -10.89 -8.40 -7.77
C SER A 33 -10.24 -9.61 -7.13
N LEU A 34 -11.02 -10.59 -6.70
CA LEU A 34 -10.53 -11.77 -6.02
C LEU A 34 -11.02 -13.05 -6.74
N PRO A 35 -10.30 -13.57 -7.75
CA PRO A 35 -10.72 -14.80 -8.42
C PRO A 35 -10.57 -16.01 -7.48
N LEU A 36 -11.68 -16.70 -7.17
CA LEU A 36 -11.73 -17.78 -6.16
C LEU A 36 -10.83 -18.97 -6.49
N ASP A 37 -10.72 -19.34 -7.77
CA ASP A 37 -10.00 -20.53 -8.22
C ASP A 37 -8.47 -20.42 -8.05
N HIS A 38 -7.95 -19.20 -7.95
CA HIS A 38 -6.51 -18.95 -7.83
C HIS A 38 -6.03 -18.78 -6.39
N ARG A 39 -6.91 -18.74 -5.37
CA ARG A 39 -6.54 -18.32 -4.01
C ARG A 39 -5.89 -19.40 -3.14
N ALA A 40 -5.89 -20.65 -3.60
CA ALA A 40 -5.16 -21.75 -2.96
C ALA A 40 -3.79 -22.00 -3.62
N LEU A 41 -3.47 -21.26 -4.70
CA LEU A 41 -2.29 -21.53 -5.54
C LEU A 41 -1.06 -20.72 -5.12
N TYR A 42 -1.21 -19.75 -4.21
CA TYR A 42 -0.13 -18.84 -3.84
C TYR A 42 0.31 -19.03 -2.40
N TYR A 43 1.61 -19.03 -2.18
CA TYR A 43 2.21 -18.89 -0.85
C TYR A 43 1.96 -17.51 -0.26
N ALA A 44 2.17 -17.38 1.03
CA ALA A 44 2.33 -16.10 1.73
C ALA A 44 3.73 -16.09 2.36
N PHE A 45 4.29 -14.90 2.52
CA PHE A 45 5.66 -14.72 2.98
C PHE A 45 5.69 -13.82 4.19
N TYR A 46 6.52 -14.15 5.18
CA TYR A 46 6.83 -13.24 6.26
C TYR A 46 8.34 -13.09 6.39
N ALA A 47 8.78 -11.88 6.69
CA ALA A 47 10.19 -11.59 6.93
C ALA A 47 10.56 -11.90 8.38
N LEU A 48 11.71 -12.55 8.56
CA LEU A 48 12.32 -12.82 9.85
C LEU A 48 13.66 -12.08 9.91
N SER A 49 13.90 -11.36 11.00
CA SER A 49 15.15 -10.64 11.23
C SER A 49 15.63 -10.88 12.66
N ALA A 50 16.94 -10.95 12.84
CA ALA A 50 17.54 -10.98 14.18
C ALA A 50 17.40 -9.63 14.92
N ASN A 51 17.11 -8.55 14.19
CA ASN A 51 17.10 -7.19 14.72
C ASN A 51 15.69 -6.64 15.00
N HIS A 52 14.65 -7.27 14.45
CA HIS A 52 13.26 -6.84 14.62
C HIS A 52 12.43 -7.97 15.24
N PRO A 53 11.85 -7.78 16.45
CA PRO A 53 11.00 -8.78 17.07
C PRO A 53 9.78 -9.09 16.20
N VAL A 54 9.63 -10.35 15.80
CA VAL A 54 8.49 -10.82 15.02
C VAL A 54 7.31 -11.09 15.93
N HIS A 55 6.16 -10.50 15.59
CA HIS A 55 4.86 -10.81 16.16
C HIS A 55 3.86 -10.96 15.02
N LEU A 56 3.46 -12.19 14.71
CA LEU A 56 2.54 -12.49 13.62
C LEU A 56 1.43 -13.40 14.10
N GLU A 57 0.20 -12.95 13.96
CA GLU A 57 -0.98 -13.70 14.36
C GLU A 57 -2.00 -13.75 13.22
N PHE A 58 -2.23 -14.95 12.68
CA PHE A 58 -3.15 -15.15 11.56
C PHE A 58 -4.28 -16.08 11.95
N GLN A 59 -5.49 -15.54 12.04
CA GLN A 59 -6.67 -16.28 12.50
C GLN A 59 -7.81 -16.21 11.49
N HIS A 60 -8.31 -17.37 11.04
CA HIS A 60 -9.46 -17.47 10.14
C HIS A 60 -9.35 -16.61 8.87
N SER A 61 -8.14 -16.45 8.34
CA SER A 61 -7.81 -15.54 7.24
C SER A 61 -7.24 -16.28 6.03
N ASN A 62 -7.24 -15.61 4.87
CA ASN A 62 -6.55 -16.05 3.67
C ASN A 62 -5.52 -15.00 3.27
N LEU A 63 -4.27 -15.41 3.01
CA LEU A 63 -3.12 -14.52 2.82
C LEU A 63 -2.45 -14.69 1.44
N ALA A 64 -3.19 -15.20 0.46
CA ALA A 64 -2.64 -15.70 -0.80
C ALA A 64 -1.79 -14.65 -1.55
N GLY A 65 -0.50 -14.93 -1.72
CA GLY A 65 0.47 -14.09 -2.42
C GLY A 65 0.96 -12.88 -1.63
N SER A 66 0.59 -12.75 -0.35
CA SER A 66 0.84 -11.56 0.46
C SER A 66 2.17 -11.64 1.23
N TYR A 67 2.75 -10.48 1.53
CA TYR A 67 4.04 -10.32 2.21
C TYR A 67 3.87 -9.54 3.52
N PHE A 68 4.51 -10.02 4.58
CA PHE A 68 4.42 -9.45 5.92
C PHE A 68 5.81 -9.14 6.47
N LEU A 69 5.99 -7.93 7.00
CA LEU A 69 7.20 -7.49 7.71
C LEU A 69 6.77 -6.77 8.98
N GLY A 70 7.45 -7.03 10.10
CA GLY A 70 7.16 -6.40 11.38
C GLY A 70 6.03 -7.09 12.17
N LYS A 71 5.27 -6.32 12.95
CA LYS A 71 4.24 -6.81 13.87
C LYS A 71 2.85 -6.69 13.25
N CYS A 72 2.17 -7.82 13.06
CA CYS A 72 0.87 -7.83 12.38
C CYS A 72 -0.08 -8.92 12.91
N GLU A 73 -1.34 -8.54 13.10
CA GLU A 73 -2.48 -9.39 13.40
C GLU A 73 -3.46 -9.38 12.23
N VAL A 74 -3.85 -10.54 11.72
CA VAL A 74 -4.83 -10.68 10.63
C VAL A 74 -5.93 -11.65 11.02
N GLU A 75 -7.10 -11.12 11.35
CA GLU A 75 -8.27 -11.90 11.78
C GLU A 75 -9.42 -11.80 10.77
N ARG A 76 -9.98 -12.94 10.37
CA ARG A 76 -11.18 -13.03 9.52
C ARG A 76 -11.10 -12.10 8.30
N SER A 77 -9.96 -12.09 7.64
CA SER A 77 -9.66 -11.19 6.53
C SER A 77 -9.12 -11.94 5.32
N VAL A 78 -9.20 -11.31 4.15
CA VAL A 78 -8.63 -11.83 2.90
C VAL A 78 -7.62 -10.81 2.38
N LEU A 79 -6.35 -11.19 2.40
CA LEU A 79 -5.25 -10.41 1.84
C LEU A 79 -4.74 -11.15 0.61
N TYR A 80 -4.93 -10.55 -0.56
CA TYR A 80 -4.50 -11.12 -1.83
C TYR A 80 -3.39 -10.27 -2.44
N LYS A 81 -2.19 -10.85 -2.58
CA LYS A 81 -1.00 -10.18 -3.13
C LYS A 81 -0.72 -8.81 -2.47
N THR A 82 -1.04 -8.70 -1.19
CA THR A 82 -0.97 -7.48 -0.39
C THR A 82 0.36 -7.43 0.36
N ASP A 83 0.90 -6.23 0.52
CA ASP A 83 2.10 -6.01 1.29
C ASP A 83 1.75 -5.29 2.58
N VAL A 84 2.12 -5.90 3.69
CA VAL A 84 1.95 -5.33 5.03
C VAL A 84 3.33 -5.11 5.64
N ARG A 85 3.72 -3.85 5.77
CA ARG A 85 5.06 -3.44 6.15
C ARG A 85 5.00 -2.64 7.44
N GLY A 86 5.42 -3.28 8.53
CA GLY A 86 5.52 -2.73 9.87
C GLY A 86 6.96 -2.51 10.32
N ASP A 87 7.85 -2.18 9.39
CA ASP A 87 9.23 -1.73 9.64
C ASP A 87 9.31 -0.31 10.21
N GLU A 88 8.23 0.48 10.10
CA GLU A 88 8.11 1.83 10.65
C GLU A 88 7.24 1.93 11.91
N LEU A 89 6.83 0.79 12.49
CA LEU A 89 5.99 0.76 13.69
C LEU A 89 6.74 1.27 14.92
N LYS A 90 6.03 2.01 15.77
CA LYS A 90 6.58 2.56 17.01
C LYS A 90 6.87 1.46 18.03
N HIS A 91 7.85 1.70 18.89
CA HIS A 91 8.32 0.76 19.91
C HIS A 91 7.80 1.10 21.30
N LYS A 92 7.69 0.08 22.15
CA LYS A 92 7.42 0.26 23.57
C LYS A 92 8.43 1.23 24.19
N GLY A 93 7.92 2.23 24.89
CA GLY A 93 8.73 3.24 25.55
C GLY A 93 9.01 4.49 24.71
N ASP A 94 8.70 4.46 23.41
CA ASP A 94 8.73 5.66 22.56
C ASP A 94 7.81 6.74 23.12
N ILE A 95 8.18 8.01 22.91
CA ILE A 95 7.41 9.18 23.33
C ILE A 95 6.87 9.85 22.07
N VAL A 96 5.54 9.84 21.93
CA VAL A 96 4.83 10.52 20.84
C VAL A 96 4.44 11.91 21.29
N LYS A 97 4.77 12.91 20.47
CA LYS A 97 4.41 14.31 20.70
C LYS A 97 3.09 14.61 20.00
N LEU A 98 2.07 14.92 20.78
CA LEU A 98 0.75 15.36 20.32
C LEU A 98 0.55 16.85 20.68
N GLU A 99 -0.44 17.49 20.07
CA GLU A 99 -0.77 18.89 20.41
C GLU A 99 -1.11 19.06 21.89
N GLN A 100 -1.69 18.04 22.52
CA GLN A 100 -2.14 18.05 23.92
C GLN A 100 -1.04 17.64 24.92
N GLY A 101 0.13 17.18 24.46
CA GLY A 101 1.23 16.74 25.31
C GLY A 101 2.00 15.55 24.76
N GLU A 102 2.80 14.92 25.64
CA GLU A 102 3.61 13.76 25.30
C GLU A 102 2.96 12.48 25.86
N VAL A 103 2.88 11.43 25.04
CA VAL A 103 2.35 10.13 25.43
C VAL A 103 3.44 9.08 25.25
N GLN A 104 3.74 8.35 26.31
CA GLN A 104 4.66 7.21 26.27
C GLN A 104 3.92 5.93 25.91
N LEU A 105 4.45 5.16 24.97
CA LEU A 105 3.90 3.87 24.57
C LEU A 105 4.15 2.78 25.61
N TYR A 106 3.10 2.04 25.99
CA TYR A 106 3.22 0.93 26.95
C TYR A 106 3.49 -0.42 26.29
N THR A 107 3.14 -0.56 25.02
CA THR A 107 3.41 -1.73 24.18
C THR A 107 4.01 -1.29 22.86
N ASP A 108 4.63 -2.23 22.15
CA ASP A 108 4.97 -1.97 20.76
C ASP A 108 3.69 -1.81 19.95
N GLU A 109 3.77 -1.01 18.89
CA GLU A 109 2.67 -0.86 17.96
C GLU A 109 2.50 -2.12 17.09
N VAL A 110 1.26 -2.42 16.72
CA VAL A 110 0.89 -3.55 15.85
C VAL A 110 -0.09 -3.14 14.76
N ILE A 111 0.11 -3.66 13.54
CA ILE A 111 -0.88 -3.55 12.45
C ILE A 111 -1.97 -4.59 12.66
N ALA A 112 -3.22 -4.16 12.81
CA ALA A 112 -4.36 -5.02 13.08
C ALA A 112 -5.40 -4.99 11.95
N ILE A 113 -5.50 -6.08 11.18
CA ILE A 113 -6.39 -6.20 10.03
C ILE A 113 -7.53 -7.15 10.35
N ARG A 114 -8.78 -6.64 10.38
CA ARG A 114 -9.95 -7.41 10.83
C ARG A 114 -11.16 -7.26 9.91
N HIS A 115 -11.77 -8.37 9.52
CA HIS A 115 -12.97 -8.36 8.65
C HIS A 115 -12.79 -7.57 7.34
N SER A 116 -11.58 -7.57 6.81
CA SER A 116 -11.20 -6.73 5.68
C SER A 116 -10.79 -7.57 4.48
N ALA A 117 -10.92 -7.00 3.28
CA ALA A 117 -10.41 -7.56 2.05
C ALA A 117 -9.42 -6.56 1.41
N LEU A 118 -8.15 -6.92 1.33
CA LEU A 118 -7.10 -6.11 0.73
C LEU A 118 -6.58 -6.83 -0.52
N VAL A 119 -6.56 -6.12 -1.65
CA VAL A 119 -6.24 -6.69 -2.95
C VAL A 119 -5.12 -5.89 -3.60
N LYS A 120 -3.92 -6.47 -3.66
CA LYS A 120 -2.70 -5.77 -4.12
C LYS A 120 -2.50 -4.41 -3.45
N THR A 121 -2.85 -4.32 -2.17
CA THR A 121 -2.76 -3.10 -1.38
C THR A 121 -1.39 -3.02 -0.73
N LEU A 122 -0.85 -1.81 -0.56
CA LEU A 122 0.30 -1.55 0.29
C LEU A 122 -0.20 -0.96 1.62
N VAL A 123 0.17 -1.59 2.73
CA VAL A 123 0.02 -1.05 4.10
C VAL A 123 1.42 -0.73 4.61
N HIS A 124 1.65 0.52 4.99
CA HIS A 124 2.97 0.98 5.41
C HIS A 124 2.86 2.13 6.42
N ASN A 125 4.00 2.50 7.03
CA ASN A 125 4.13 3.50 8.09
C ASN A 125 3.47 3.05 9.42
N HIS A 126 3.33 3.97 10.38
CA HIS A 126 2.70 3.77 11.68
C HIS A 126 1.42 4.59 11.85
N THR A 127 0.56 4.22 12.80
CA THR A 127 -0.68 4.93 13.09
C THR A 127 -0.41 6.37 13.50
N HIS A 128 -1.13 7.28 12.85
CA HIS A 128 -1.20 8.70 13.19
C HIS A 128 -2.49 9.07 13.94
N ASP A 129 -3.26 8.08 14.39
CA ASP A 129 -4.43 8.30 15.23
C ASP A 129 -4.00 8.60 16.67
N PRO A 130 -4.24 9.82 17.19
CA PRO A 130 -3.88 10.17 18.56
C PRO A 130 -4.69 9.39 19.60
N GLU A 131 -5.83 8.80 19.23
CA GLU A 131 -6.66 7.99 20.13
C GLU A 131 -6.16 6.55 20.24
N ASN A 132 -5.28 6.11 19.34
CA ASN A 132 -4.82 4.73 19.27
C ASN A 132 -3.38 4.63 18.75
N LEU A 133 -2.42 4.91 19.64
CA LEU A 133 -1.00 5.02 19.30
C LEU A 133 -0.28 3.66 19.16
N GLU A 134 -0.74 2.64 19.87
CA GLU A 134 -0.17 1.29 19.85
C GLU A 134 -0.88 0.31 18.91
N ARG A 135 -1.91 0.74 18.16
CA ARG A 135 -2.62 -0.14 17.22
C ARG A 135 -3.01 0.59 15.92
N PHE A 136 -2.45 0.13 14.81
CA PHE A 136 -2.83 0.56 13.47
C PHE A 136 -3.99 -0.30 12.97
N ASP A 137 -5.23 0.17 13.13
CA ASP A 137 -6.44 -0.59 12.81
C ASP A 137 -6.87 -0.46 11.33
N ILE A 138 -7.11 -1.60 10.68
CA ILE A 138 -7.73 -1.74 9.35
C ILE A 138 -8.92 -2.69 9.46
N VAL A 139 -10.12 -2.14 9.68
CA VAL A 139 -11.29 -2.92 10.11
C VAL A 139 -12.48 -2.74 9.18
N ASN A 140 -13.15 -3.83 8.78
CA ASN A 140 -14.31 -3.78 7.88
C ASN A 140 -14.03 -2.98 6.59
N THR A 141 -12.84 -3.14 6.01
CA THR A 141 -12.37 -2.34 4.89
C THR A 141 -12.18 -3.18 3.63
N LEU A 142 -12.57 -2.64 2.47
CA LEU A 142 -12.25 -3.18 1.15
C LEU A 142 -11.28 -2.24 0.45
N ALA A 143 -10.05 -2.68 0.19
CA ALA A 143 -9.06 -1.94 -0.58
C ALA A 143 -8.73 -2.67 -1.88
N LEU A 144 -8.79 -1.95 -3.00
CA LEU A 144 -8.56 -2.49 -4.33
C LEU A 144 -7.10 -2.28 -4.79
N HIS A 145 -6.86 -2.69 -6.03
CA HIS A 145 -5.56 -2.85 -6.64
C HIS A 145 -4.69 -1.60 -6.50
N TYR A 146 -3.50 -1.78 -5.92
CA TYR A 146 -2.48 -0.75 -5.76
C TYR A 146 -2.93 0.47 -4.95
N ALA A 147 -3.95 0.30 -4.10
CA ALA A 147 -4.28 1.28 -3.08
C ALA A 147 -3.17 1.33 -2.01
N ASN A 148 -2.97 2.50 -1.42
CA ASN A 148 -2.02 2.73 -0.33
C ASN A 148 -2.78 3.10 0.94
N ILE A 149 -2.52 2.34 2.01
CA ILE A 149 -2.91 2.68 3.38
C ILE A 149 -1.63 3.06 4.11
N HIS A 150 -1.31 4.35 4.10
CA HIS A 150 -0.04 4.87 4.60
C HIS A 150 -0.29 5.66 5.88
N GLY A 151 0.13 5.10 7.01
CA GLY A 151 0.00 5.75 8.32
C GLY A 151 -1.43 6.05 8.76
N SER A 152 -2.41 5.36 8.17
CA SER A 152 -3.81 5.75 8.18
C SER A 152 -4.71 4.62 8.68
N PRO A 153 -5.22 4.68 9.92
CA PRO A 153 -6.25 3.77 10.38
C PRO A 153 -7.52 3.92 9.54
N VAL A 154 -8.08 2.79 9.11
CA VAL A 154 -9.26 2.77 8.23
C VAL A 154 -10.32 1.80 8.74
N VAL A 155 -11.50 2.32 9.07
CA VAL A 155 -12.60 1.54 9.64
C VAL A 155 -13.88 1.72 8.83
N GLY A 156 -14.39 0.62 8.27
CA GLY A 156 -15.64 0.62 7.52
C GLY A 156 -15.51 1.29 6.15
N CYS A 157 -14.34 1.23 5.52
CA CYS A 157 -14.01 2.04 4.35
C CYS A 157 -13.94 1.22 3.05
N PHE A 158 -14.06 1.92 1.92
CA PHE A 158 -13.73 1.42 0.59
C PHE A 158 -12.63 2.29 -0.02
N LEU A 159 -11.57 1.66 -0.53
CA LEU A 159 -10.48 2.32 -1.25
C LEU A 159 -10.45 1.77 -2.68
N GLY A 160 -10.71 2.64 -3.65
CA GLY A 160 -10.63 2.33 -5.06
C GLY A 160 -9.20 1.97 -5.50
N PRO A 161 -9.03 1.45 -6.72
CA PRO A 161 -7.70 1.18 -7.27
C PRO A 161 -6.87 2.46 -7.29
N PHE A 162 -5.60 2.35 -6.92
CA PHE A 162 -4.67 3.48 -6.79
C PHE A 162 -5.12 4.60 -5.83
N ALA A 163 -6.14 4.37 -5.00
CA ALA A 163 -6.49 5.33 -3.95
C ALA A 163 -5.41 5.34 -2.87
N THR A 164 -5.12 6.51 -2.31
CA THR A 164 -4.16 6.69 -1.22
C THR A 164 -4.82 7.43 -0.06
N VAL A 165 -4.78 6.81 1.11
CA VAL A 165 -5.03 7.48 2.38
C VAL A 165 -3.69 7.62 3.09
N ASP A 166 -3.36 8.85 3.46
CA ASP A 166 -2.06 9.21 4.00
C ASP A 166 -2.22 10.02 5.29
N LEU A 167 -1.59 9.55 6.37
CA LEU A 167 -1.60 10.17 7.70
C LEU A 167 -3.00 10.62 8.16
N SER A 168 -4.02 9.82 7.86
CA SER A 168 -5.44 10.17 8.02
C SER A 168 -6.20 9.09 8.80
N VAL A 169 -7.08 9.51 9.70
CA VAL A 169 -8.03 8.58 10.35
C VAL A 169 -9.33 8.54 9.53
N CYS A 170 -9.66 7.39 8.93
CA CYS A 170 -10.83 7.27 8.05
C CYS A 170 -11.92 6.36 8.60
N HIS A 171 -13.16 6.87 8.72
CA HIS A 171 -14.32 6.10 9.17
C HIS A 171 -15.49 6.17 8.19
N HIS A 172 -16.03 5.02 7.78
CA HIS A 172 -17.22 4.92 6.92
C HIS A 172 -17.11 5.70 5.59
N CYS A 173 -15.91 5.70 5.01
CA CYS A 173 -15.55 6.50 3.85
C CYS A 173 -15.44 5.67 2.57
N VAL A 174 -15.72 6.32 1.45
CA VAL A 174 -15.41 5.82 0.10
C VAL A 174 -14.37 6.74 -0.48
N ILE A 175 -13.22 6.20 -0.85
CA ILE A 175 -12.18 6.90 -1.61
C ILE A 175 -12.18 6.34 -3.02
N GLY A 176 -12.58 7.16 -3.99
CA GLY A 176 -12.67 6.77 -5.39
C GLY A 176 -11.32 6.42 -6.02
N GLU A 177 -11.36 5.88 -7.24
CA GLU A 177 -10.17 5.51 -7.99
C GLU A 177 -9.20 6.69 -8.12
N PHE A 178 -7.91 6.44 -7.87
CA PHE A 178 -6.88 7.49 -7.92
C PHE A 178 -7.12 8.70 -7.00
N GLY A 179 -7.98 8.56 -5.99
CA GLY A 179 -8.16 9.58 -4.96
C GLY A 179 -6.98 9.62 -3.98
N TYR A 180 -6.55 10.80 -3.58
CA TYR A 180 -5.53 11.01 -2.55
C TYR A 180 -6.14 11.84 -1.41
N VAL A 181 -6.03 11.34 -0.18
CA VAL A 181 -6.51 12.04 1.02
C VAL A 181 -5.39 12.12 2.05
N GLN A 182 -5.13 13.33 2.52
CA GLN A 182 -4.31 13.61 3.69
C GLN A 182 -5.04 14.65 4.56
N THR A 183 -5.88 14.15 5.46
CA THR A 183 -6.73 14.95 6.35
C THR A 183 -6.79 14.27 7.73
N PRO A 184 -6.63 14.99 8.87
CA PRO A 184 -6.51 14.35 10.19
C PRO A 184 -7.64 13.37 10.53
N ASP A 185 -8.90 13.76 10.29
CA ASP A 185 -10.08 12.91 10.43
C ASP A 185 -10.94 13.03 9.16
N LEU A 186 -11.29 11.89 8.60
CA LEU A 186 -12.24 11.77 7.51
C LEU A 186 -13.34 10.75 7.86
N SER A 187 -14.50 11.28 8.25
CA SER A 187 -15.64 10.46 8.66
C SER A 187 -16.86 10.69 7.79
N ASN A 188 -17.50 9.60 7.35
CA ASN A 188 -18.72 9.61 6.55
C ASN A 188 -18.60 10.44 5.26
N MET A 189 -17.51 10.27 4.51
CA MET A 189 -17.29 10.98 3.25
C MET A 189 -17.31 10.05 2.03
N ASN A 190 -17.71 10.62 0.89
CA ASN A 190 -17.53 10.02 -0.43
C ASN A 190 -16.58 10.94 -1.21
N VAL A 191 -15.33 10.52 -1.34
CA VAL A 191 -14.30 11.22 -2.08
C VAL A 191 -14.35 10.72 -3.52
N GLU A 192 -14.67 11.62 -4.44
CA GLU A 192 -14.81 11.30 -5.86
C GLU A 192 -13.48 10.81 -6.47
N PRO A 193 -13.54 10.02 -7.56
CA PRO A 193 -12.34 9.54 -8.25
C PRO A 193 -11.45 10.70 -8.71
N GLY A 194 -10.13 10.54 -8.54
CA GLY A 194 -9.14 11.54 -8.93
C GLY A 194 -9.13 12.82 -8.10
N ARG A 195 -9.80 12.85 -6.95
CA ARG A 195 -9.69 13.97 -6.02
C ARG A 195 -8.42 13.85 -5.19
N ILE A 196 -7.60 14.90 -5.20
CA ILE A 196 -6.44 15.10 -4.33
C ILE A 196 -6.84 16.12 -3.28
N TRP A 197 -6.94 15.68 -2.03
CA TRP A 197 -7.43 16.49 -0.92
C TRP A 197 -6.46 16.45 0.25
N ILE A 198 -5.85 17.61 0.54
CA ILE A 198 -4.95 17.79 1.68
C ILE A 198 -5.56 18.88 2.55
N LYS A 199 -5.68 18.62 3.85
CA LYS A 199 -6.27 19.58 4.78
C LYS A 199 -5.58 19.51 6.12
N TYR A 200 -5.11 20.66 6.59
CA TYR A 200 -4.76 20.87 7.98
C TYR A 200 -5.77 21.85 8.60
N PRO A 201 -6.65 21.40 9.51
CA PRO A 201 -7.69 22.23 10.10
C PRO A 201 -7.17 23.55 10.66
N GLY A 202 -7.82 24.66 10.28
CA GLY A 202 -7.45 26.01 10.72
C GLY A 202 -6.19 26.60 10.08
N LEU A 203 -5.41 25.83 9.31
CA LEU A 203 -4.19 26.32 8.64
C LEU A 203 -4.35 26.39 7.12
N PHE A 204 -4.66 25.28 6.46
CA PHE A 204 -4.78 25.27 4.99
C PHE A 204 -5.64 24.11 4.47
N GLU A 205 -6.12 24.28 3.23
CA GLU A 205 -6.80 23.25 2.47
C GLU A 205 -6.37 23.33 1.00
N PHE A 206 -5.84 22.23 0.47
CA PHE A 206 -5.59 22.03 -0.96
C PHE A 206 -6.58 21.02 -1.50
N ASN A 207 -7.21 21.34 -2.61
CA ASN A 207 -8.23 20.50 -3.22
C ASN A 207 -8.15 20.60 -4.74
N TYR A 208 -7.76 19.50 -5.36
CA TYR A 208 -7.70 19.34 -6.81
C TYR A 208 -8.55 18.14 -7.22
N VAL A 209 -9.24 18.24 -8.35
CA VAL A 209 -10.04 17.14 -8.90
C VAL A 209 -9.67 16.98 -10.37
N HIS A 210 -9.21 15.78 -10.73
CA HIS A 210 -8.96 15.45 -12.14
C HIS A 210 -10.24 15.56 -12.97
N ASP A 211 -10.12 16.01 -14.22
CA ASP A 211 -11.20 15.86 -15.21
C ASP A 211 -11.49 14.36 -15.41
N PRO A 212 -12.71 13.87 -15.12
CA PRO A 212 -13.03 12.45 -15.21
C PRO A 212 -12.75 11.86 -16.60
N LYS A 213 -12.91 12.64 -17.67
CA LYS A 213 -12.64 12.17 -19.04
C LYS A 213 -11.14 11.99 -19.30
N LYS A 214 -10.29 12.76 -18.62
CA LYS A 214 -8.83 12.65 -18.73
C LYS A 214 -8.27 11.57 -17.81
N LEU A 215 -8.92 11.31 -16.66
CA LEU A 215 -8.53 10.26 -15.74
C LEU A 215 -8.89 8.86 -16.23
N ALA A 216 -10.10 8.68 -16.77
CA ALA A 216 -10.62 7.36 -17.13
C ALA A 216 -9.70 6.49 -18.01
N PRO A 217 -8.96 7.03 -19.00
CA PRO A 217 -7.99 6.22 -19.76
C PRO A 217 -6.85 5.64 -18.91
N TYR A 218 -6.47 6.32 -17.82
CA TYR A 218 -5.39 5.88 -16.93
C TYR A 218 -5.89 4.85 -15.92
N ILE A 219 -7.05 5.10 -15.32
CA ILE A 219 -7.67 4.19 -14.36
C ILE A 219 -9.17 4.45 -14.25
N SER A 220 -9.96 3.38 -14.32
CA SER A 220 -11.38 3.36 -13.98
C SER A 220 -11.85 1.95 -13.64
N LEU A 221 -12.98 1.86 -12.95
CA LEU A 221 -13.72 0.60 -12.82
C LEU A 221 -14.73 0.44 -13.96
N ASP A 222 -14.79 -0.76 -14.55
CA ASP A 222 -15.82 -1.09 -15.54
C ASP A 222 -17.19 -1.36 -14.89
N LYS A 223 -18.19 -1.69 -15.71
CA LYS A 223 -19.55 -2.03 -15.26
C LYS A 223 -19.65 -3.21 -14.29
N ASN A 224 -18.62 -4.07 -14.23
CA ASN A 224 -18.54 -5.20 -13.31
C ASN A 224 -17.69 -4.86 -12.08
N SER A 225 -17.15 -3.65 -11.98
CA SER A 225 -16.19 -3.22 -10.96
C SER A 225 -14.80 -3.87 -11.11
N LYS A 226 -14.40 -4.19 -12.34
CA LYS A 226 -13.03 -4.60 -12.65
C LYS A 226 -12.18 -3.35 -12.99
N PRO A 227 -11.01 -3.17 -12.35
CA PRO A 227 -10.10 -2.09 -12.69
C PRO A 227 -9.45 -2.30 -14.05
N HIS A 228 -9.34 -1.23 -14.84
CA HIS A 228 -8.65 -1.20 -16.12
C HIS A 228 -8.04 0.18 -16.41
N GLY A 229 -7.18 0.27 -17.41
CA GLY A 229 -6.55 1.51 -17.87
C GLY A 229 -5.04 1.38 -17.95
N ILE A 230 -4.39 2.42 -18.49
CA ILE A 230 -2.93 2.43 -18.75
C ILE A 230 -2.13 2.09 -17.50
N LEU A 231 -2.56 2.55 -16.32
CA LEU A 231 -1.87 2.24 -15.07
C LEU A 231 -1.97 0.76 -14.71
N MET A 232 -3.10 0.10 -14.95
CA MET A 232 -3.24 -1.33 -14.70
C MET A 232 -2.35 -2.14 -15.63
N ASP A 233 -2.39 -1.83 -16.93
CA ASP A 233 -1.58 -2.52 -17.95
C ASP A 233 -0.10 -2.37 -17.64
N PHE A 234 0.34 -1.17 -17.25
CA PHE A 234 1.72 -0.89 -16.88
C PHE A 234 2.30 -1.85 -15.80
N PHE A 235 1.52 -2.15 -14.75
CA PHE A 235 1.96 -3.11 -13.72
C PHE A 235 1.87 -4.55 -14.19
N GLU A 236 0.80 -4.91 -14.90
CA GLU A 236 0.61 -6.28 -15.39
C GLU A 236 1.70 -6.71 -16.36
N ASP A 237 2.17 -5.79 -17.21
CA ASP A 237 3.26 -6.03 -18.18
C ASP A 237 4.62 -6.29 -17.52
N ARG A 238 4.80 -5.88 -16.26
CA ARG A 238 6.09 -5.93 -15.53
C ARG A 238 6.10 -6.92 -14.37
N LYS A 239 4.97 -7.55 -14.05
CA LYS A 239 4.89 -8.46 -12.90
C LYS A 239 5.81 -9.68 -13.02
N GLU A 240 6.07 -10.14 -14.25
CA GLU A 240 6.90 -11.33 -14.50
C GLU A 240 8.38 -11.06 -14.19
N ASP A 241 8.85 -9.82 -14.29
CA ASP A 241 10.22 -9.43 -13.93
C ASP A 241 10.49 -9.61 -12.42
N PHE A 242 9.44 -9.60 -11.58
CA PHE A 242 9.56 -9.84 -10.15
C PHE A 242 9.61 -11.33 -9.78
N VAL A 243 9.16 -12.24 -10.65
CA VAL A 243 9.09 -13.68 -10.34
C VAL A 243 10.47 -14.28 -10.04
N PRO A 244 11.53 -14.03 -10.84
CA PRO A 244 12.88 -14.54 -10.55
C PRO A 244 13.46 -14.00 -9.24
N ILE A 245 13.17 -12.73 -8.94
CA ILE A 245 13.64 -12.04 -7.73
C ILE A 245 13.14 -12.75 -6.47
N TYR A 246 11.87 -13.16 -6.45
CA TYR A 246 11.30 -13.91 -5.32
C TYR A 246 11.61 -15.41 -5.34
N SER A 247 12.12 -15.92 -6.45
CA SER A 247 12.51 -17.34 -6.58
C SER A 247 13.95 -17.60 -6.16
N SER A 248 14.73 -16.56 -5.88
CA SER A 248 16.13 -16.63 -5.46
C SER A 248 16.32 -16.01 -4.07
N VAL A 249 17.23 -16.57 -3.28
CA VAL A 249 17.47 -16.10 -1.89
C VAL A 249 18.28 -14.80 -1.89
N GLN A 250 19.18 -14.63 -2.86
CA GLN A 250 19.91 -13.39 -3.15
C GLN A 250 20.25 -13.40 -4.65
N PRO A 251 19.51 -12.67 -5.51
CA PRO A 251 19.89 -12.52 -6.91
C PRO A 251 21.21 -11.75 -7.01
N GLU A 252 22.13 -12.23 -7.86
CA GLU A 252 23.33 -11.47 -8.20
C GLU A 252 22.91 -10.24 -9.03
N LEU A 253 23.47 -9.07 -8.67
CA LEU A 253 23.24 -7.82 -9.38
C LEU A 253 24.45 -7.55 -10.27
N ASP A 254 24.21 -7.44 -11.57
CA ASP A 254 25.26 -7.14 -12.58
C ASP A 254 25.60 -5.63 -12.64
N ILE A 255 25.61 -4.96 -11.49
CA ILE A 255 25.96 -3.53 -11.38
C ILE A 255 26.89 -3.29 -10.19
N ASP A 256 27.79 -2.32 -10.34
CA ASP A 256 28.61 -1.86 -9.22
C ASP A 256 27.74 -1.03 -8.26
N ILE A 257 27.76 -1.41 -6.98
CA ILE A 257 26.99 -0.74 -5.93
C ILE A 257 27.98 -0.11 -4.97
N PRO A 258 27.98 1.23 -4.83
CA PRO A 258 28.84 1.92 -3.88
C PRO A 258 28.65 1.37 -2.45
N LYS A 259 29.73 1.29 -1.68
CA LYS A 259 29.73 0.73 -0.31
C LYS A 259 28.75 1.42 0.66
N ASN A 260 28.39 2.66 0.37
CA ASN A 260 27.48 3.47 1.18
C ASN A 260 26.07 3.57 0.58
N ALA A 261 25.78 2.85 -0.50
CA ALA A 261 24.45 2.71 -1.08
C ALA A 261 23.82 1.37 -0.64
N PHE A 262 22.51 1.28 -0.70
CA PHE A 262 21.77 0.05 -0.47
C PHE A 262 20.81 -0.22 -1.61
N VAL A 263 20.92 -1.39 -2.22
CA VAL A 263 19.94 -1.91 -3.18
C VAL A 263 19.36 -3.18 -2.61
N SER A 264 18.05 -3.19 -2.41
CA SER A 264 17.35 -4.36 -1.92
C SER A 264 17.52 -5.53 -2.90
N PRO A 265 17.82 -6.74 -2.41
CA PRO A 265 17.82 -7.94 -3.26
C PRO A 265 16.42 -8.26 -3.81
N TYR A 266 15.37 -7.62 -3.28
CA TYR A 266 13.98 -7.75 -3.72
C TYR A 266 13.53 -6.60 -4.64
N ALA A 267 14.45 -5.79 -5.14
CA ALA A 267 14.22 -4.81 -6.20
C ALA A 267 14.48 -5.42 -7.58
N VAL A 268 13.88 -4.86 -8.62
CA VAL A 268 14.25 -5.17 -10.01
C VAL A 268 15.24 -4.14 -10.48
N ILE A 269 16.44 -4.60 -10.88
CA ILE A 269 17.44 -3.80 -11.59
C ILE A 269 17.62 -4.42 -12.97
N LYS A 270 17.32 -3.67 -14.03
CA LYS A 270 17.27 -4.20 -15.40
C LYS A 270 17.94 -3.28 -16.41
N GLY A 271 18.72 -3.86 -17.32
CA GLY A 271 19.39 -3.11 -18.37
C GLY A 271 20.52 -2.22 -17.86
N ASN A 272 20.72 -1.07 -18.48
CA ASN A 272 21.86 -0.20 -18.19
C ASN A 272 21.56 0.76 -17.02
N CYS A 273 21.74 0.28 -15.79
CA CYS A 273 21.51 1.05 -14.58
C CYS A 273 22.82 1.52 -13.93
N SER A 274 22.81 2.70 -13.32
CA SER A 274 23.92 3.24 -12.53
C SER A 274 23.42 3.72 -11.18
N ILE A 275 24.09 3.32 -10.10
CA ILE A 275 23.73 3.66 -8.72
C ILE A 275 24.82 4.52 -8.10
N GLY A 276 24.46 5.74 -7.70
CA GLY A 276 25.33 6.69 -7.02
C GLY A 276 25.54 6.38 -5.53
N GLU A 277 26.41 7.15 -4.90
CA GLU A 277 26.66 7.04 -3.46
C GLU A 277 25.42 7.37 -2.62
N LYS A 278 25.25 6.71 -1.46
CA LYS A 278 24.13 6.97 -0.53
C LYS A 278 22.73 6.77 -1.12
N VAL A 279 22.63 6.12 -2.28
CA VAL A 279 21.34 5.79 -2.87
C VAL A 279 20.67 4.69 -2.06
N LEU A 280 19.36 4.81 -1.86
CA LEU A 280 18.50 3.78 -1.30
C LEU A 280 17.54 3.28 -2.38
N VAL A 281 17.64 2.01 -2.75
CA VAL A 281 16.64 1.31 -3.58
C VAL A 281 15.96 0.27 -2.72
N ALA A 282 14.71 0.53 -2.37
CA ALA A 282 13.91 -0.33 -1.51
C ALA A 282 13.41 -1.59 -2.23
N GLN A 283 12.88 -2.56 -1.47
CA GLN A 283 12.25 -3.74 -2.07
C GLN A 283 11.08 -3.33 -2.98
N ARG A 284 10.79 -4.10 -4.04
CA ARG A 284 9.75 -3.79 -5.03
C ARG A 284 9.91 -2.49 -5.81
N ALA A 285 11.00 -1.73 -5.62
CA ALA A 285 11.38 -0.71 -6.57
C ALA A 285 11.76 -1.39 -7.90
N TYR A 286 11.40 -0.76 -9.01
CA TYR A 286 11.72 -1.23 -10.36
C TYR A 286 12.55 -0.17 -11.07
N ILE A 287 13.82 -0.49 -11.33
CA ILE A 287 14.77 0.38 -11.98
C ILE A 287 15.19 -0.24 -13.31
N GLU A 288 14.93 0.45 -14.41
CA GLU A 288 15.29 -0.01 -15.75
C GLU A 288 15.98 1.09 -16.55
N ASN A 289 17.16 0.79 -17.10
CA ASN A 289 17.94 1.70 -17.95
C ASN A 289 18.06 3.13 -17.36
N SER A 290 18.31 3.23 -16.06
CA SER A 290 18.23 4.51 -15.34
C SER A 290 19.45 4.79 -14.48
N THR A 291 19.77 6.07 -14.33
CA THR A 291 20.87 6.53 -13.46
C THR A 291 20.28 7.19 -12.23
N LEU A 292 20.64 6.67 -11.05
CA LEU A 292 20.26 7.25 -9.76
C LEU A 292 21.48 7.98 -9.20
N GLY A 293 21.46 9.32 -9.25
CA GLY A 293 22.50 10.16 -8.67
C GLY A 293 22.61 10.05 -7.15
N PRO A 294 23.66 10.62 -6.54
CA PRO A 294 23.93 10.47 -5.12
C PRO A 294 22.74 10.87 -4.23
N GLY A 295 22.45 10.08 -3.19
CA GLY A 295 21.37 10.37 -2.23
C GLY A 295 19.95 10.11 -2.72
N ALA A 296 19.76 9.67 -3.97
CA ALA A 296 18.44 9.32 -4.49
C ALA A 296 17.77 8.19 -3.68
N ASN A 297 16.45 8.22 -3.58
CA ASN A 297 15.65 7.24 -2.86
C ASN A 297 14.50 6.72 -3.73
N ALA A 298 14.58 5.45 -4.12
CA ALA A 298 13.54 4.72 -4.82
C ALA A 298 12.78 3.84 -3.81
N GLN A 299 11.58 4.27 -3.42
CA GLN A 299 10.76 3.56 -2.43
C GLN A 299 10.00 2.36 -3.03
N GLU A 300 9.39 1.57 -2.15
CA GLU A 300 8.64 0.38 -2.51
C GLU A 300 7.56 0.70 -3.56
N HIS A 301 7.39 -0.19 -4.54
CA HIS A 301 6.42 -0.05 -5.64
C HIS A 301 6.64 1.13 -6.60
N CYS A 302 7.75 1.87 -6.49
CA CYS A 302 8.07 2.89 -7.49
C CYS A 302 8.73 2.30 -8.75
N TYR A 303 8.62 3.01 -9.85
CA TYR A 303 9.19 2.65 -11.15
C TYR A 303 10.00 3.82 -11.71
N ILE A 304 11.27 3.57 -12.02
CA ILE A 304 12.19 4.55 -12.62
C ILE A 304 12.75 3.91 -13.88
N ILE A 305 12.30 4.39 -15.03
CA ILE A 305 12.53 3.75 -16.33
C ILE A 305 13.10 4.76 -17.31
N ASN A 306 14.20 4.42 -17.99
CA ASN A 306 14.85 5.27 -18.99
C ASN A 306 15.06 6.72 -18.49
N SER A 307 15.47 6.91 -17.24
CA SER A 307 15.49 8.20 -16.57
C SER A 307 16.83 8.48 -15.87
N VAL A 308 17.13 9.76 -15.67
CA VAL A 308 18.37 10.22 -15.02
C VAL A 308 18.01 11.11 -13.84
N TYR A 309 18.51 10.77 -12.66
CA TYR A 309 18.46 11.59 -11.45
C TYR A 309 19.85 12.17 -11.22
N GLU A 310 19.91 13.49 -11.07
CA GLU A 310 21.14 14.21 -10.74
C GLU A 310 21.56 13.97 -9.28
N GLY A 311 20.61 13.80 -8.36
CA GLY A 311 20.87 13.49 -6.95
C GLY A 311 19.74 13.90 -6.01
N ASP A 312 19.66 13.29 -4.82
CA ASP A 312 18.68 13.55 -3.76
C ASP A 312 17.19 13.47 -4.19
N ASN A 313 16.90 12.94 -5.38
CA ASN A 313 15.54 12.74 -5.85
C ASN A 313 14.87 11.56 -5.11
N ILE A 314 13.68 11.79 -4.56
CA ILE A 314 12.91 10.77 -3.85
C ILE A 314 11.65 10.45 -4.66
N THR A 315 11.48 9.18 -5.02
CA THR A 315 10.24 8.68 -5.62
C THR A 315 9.45 7.87 -4.61
N ALA A 316 8.31 8.42 -4.20
CA ALA A 316 7.42 7.79 -3.24
C ALA A 316 6.71 6.54 -3.79
N HIS A 317 6.02 5.82 -2.91
CA HIS A 317 5.29 4.60 -3.26
C HIS A 317 4.36 4.75 -4.46
N GLY A 318 4.46 3.82 -5.40
CA GLY A 318 3.63 3.81 -6.62
C GLY A 318 3.99 4.89 -7.66
N GLY A 319 4.98 5.75 -7.37
CA GLY A 319 5.51 6.74 -8.29
C GLY A 319 6.08 6.10 -9.56
N LYS A 320 5.90 6.76 -10.70
CA LYS A 320 6.35 6.26 -12.01
C LYS A 320 7.03 7.39 -12.75
N VAL A 321 8.31 7.19 -13.04
CA VAL A 321 9.14 8.15 -13.76
C VAL A 321 9.68 7.46 -15.00
N ILE A 322 9.35 8.02 -16.16
CA ILE A 322 9.62 7.39 -17.45
C ILE A 322 10.11 8.47 -18.42
N TYR A 323 11.31 8.28 -18.99
CA TYR A 323 11.92 9.24 -19.93
C TYR A 323 12.09 10.65 -19.35
N CYS A 324 12.58 10.74 -18.12
CA CYS A 324 12.79 12.03 -17.43
C CYS A 324 14.26 12.29 -17.09
N THR A 325 14.62 13.55 -17.02
CA THR A 325 15.86 14.04 -16.39
C THR A 325 15.44 14.95 -15.24
N MET A 326 15.88 14.65 -14.03
CA MET A 326 15.52 15.34 -12.78
C MET A 326 16.73 15.56 -11.89
#